data_AF-A0A8B8IAF1-F1
#
_entry.id   AF-A0A8B8IAF1-F1
#
_cell.length_a   1.000
_cell.length_b   1.000
_cell.length_c   1.000
_cell.angle_alpha   90.00
_cell.angle_beta   90.00
_cell.angle_gamma   90.00
#
_symmetry.space_group_name_H-M   'P 1'
#
loop_
_entity.id
_entity.type
_entity.pdbx_description
1 polymer ?
#
loop_
_entity_poly.entity_id
_entity_poly.type
_entity_poly.pdbx_seq_one_letter_code
_entity_poly.pdbx_strand_id
1 'polypeptide(L)'
;MRLLRINGTFPKLRKLICRRYAQAIQAEENEYTETPVYPPILDMSLQARKLRERETIHKKIENINTVEEKQIALNMPRYYGWQCVILHDDKVPYNALPLVQHYTRTSFKNIDKLPDIYTQSSSVADSVVQEIKPYIEECIAIENEGVEHNIVTSVHKPEQQQIENAKTRNIVKQINRIISNNLTDKVSHILSSQVDYDPRHEAFWFIGGVDVPNNVVNWRKKFKWLKDRAHEPLDRPVQYLGSPLLTMRNQLPLKPVIPYSEAENPEFKVPVYSCVPETVGYYSNYRHGTNIPGFWPGDFDEFGMLSYHGRGHLLDRSESYGAEDNLEALHCQAIKASFGWLLAQANYKGFTTYNDLTYPLVTQTVITNGHLMSFYVYQLNTITMHSDKVDNNPKYNICFGTKPLALYDSIENGKVKGLNEDVLKMLVQFYLNAPEERDHEMAPFLGKEEQIIADIEDDNRRCWLESTYKHIVSNRPKHLLPPELYLWEKIYKIKFNTRFFEAKRKPFEFDINPFNRRLDDHLPPYIPKVLRPYPRSKKKFETTYYPKV
;
A
#
# COMPACT_ATOMS: atom_id res chain seq x y z
N MET A 1 17.43 2.84 43.99
CA MET A 1 18.74 3.46 43.68
C MET A 1 19.39 2.79 42.47
N ARG A 2 19.22 3.34 41.28
CA ARG A 2 20.09 3.10 40.11
C ARG A 2 20.29 4.46 39.46
N LEU A 3 21.52 4.96 39.60
CA LEU A 3 21.96 6.27 39.13
C LEU A 3 21.93 6.28 37.60
N LEU A 4 21.00 7.03 37.03
CA LEU A 4 21.09 7.55 35.67
C LEU A 4 22.31 8.48 35.62
N ARG A 5 23.47 7.94 35.26
CA ARG A 5 24.62 8.76 34.86
C ARG A 5 24.27 9.41 33.53
N ILE A 6 23.71 10.61 33.63
CA ILE A 6 23.68 11.60 32.56
C ILE A 6 25.15 11.91 32.27
N ASN A 7 25.68 11.34 31.18
CA ASN A 7 26.98 11.73 30.66
C ASN A 7 26.87 13.16 30.14
N GLY A 8 27.13 14.11 31.03
CA GLY A 8 27.28 15.51 30.72
C GLY A 8 28.50 15.71 29.83
N THR A 9 28.24 15.95 28.55
CA THR A 9 29.12 16.77 27.69
C THR A 9 28.22 17.77 26.97
N PHE A 10 27.74 18.77 27.71
CA PHE A 10 27.25 20.00 27.12
C PHE A 10 28.48 20.85 26.74
N PRO A 11 28.84 21.02 25.46
CA PRO A 11 29.62 22.17 25.10
C PRO A 11 28.69 23.37 25.27
N LYS A 12 29.03 24.27 26.19
CA LYS A 12 28.39 25.57 26.35
C LYS A 12 28.22 26.19 24.97
N LEU A 13 26.96 26.41 24.56
CA LEU A 13 26.58 27.23 23.41
C LEU A 13 27.08 28.66 23.66
N ARG A 14 28.36 28.92 23.38
CA ARG A 14 28.77 30.24 22.92
C ARG A 14 28.11 30.40 21.57
N LYS A 15 27.12 31.29 21.49
CA LYS A 15 26.66 31.90 20.23
C LYS A 15 27.88 32.56 19.58
N LEU A 16 28.68 31.77 18.87
CA LEU A 16 29.49 32.28 17.78
C LEU A 16 28.48 32.68 16.71
N ILE A 17 28.17 33.96 16.69
CA ILE A 17 27.74 34.64 15.48
C ILE A 17 28.93 34.50 14.54
N CYS A 18 29.08 33.33 13.92
CA CYS A 18 29.84 33.23 12.70
C CYS A 18 29.02 34.04 11.70
N ARG A 19 29.46 35.29 11.47
CA ARG A 19 29.26 35.92 10.17
C ARG A 19 29.64 34.84 9.17
N ARG A 20 28.66 34.33 8.43
CA ARG A 20 28.95 33.65 7.16
C ARG A 20 29.59 34.73 6.31
N TYR A 21 30.91 34.86 6.41
CA TYR A 21 31.68 35.43 5.34
C TYR A 21 31.31 34.55 4.15
N ALA A 22 30.63 35.15 3.17
CA ALA A 22 30.53 34.54 1.86
C ALA A 22 31.97 34.29 1.43
N GLN A 23 32.43 33.05 1.55
CA GLN A 23 33.60 32.63 0.81
C GLN A 23 33.16 32.75 -0.63
N ALA A 24 33.77 33.69 -1.36
CA ALA A 24 33.71 33.68 -2.80
C ALA A 24 34.15 32.27 -3.21
N ILE A 25 33.20 31.51 -3.77
CA ILE A 25 33.53 30.34 -4.55
C ILE A 25 34.55 30.87 -5.57
N GLN A 26 35.76 30.32 -5.58
CA GLN A 26 36.66 30.54 -6.70
C GLN A 26 35.92 29.95 -7.91
N ALA A 27 35.25 30.82 -8.66
CA ALA A 27 34.68 30.49 -9.94
C ALA A 27 35.86 30.27 -10.87
N GLU A 28 36.24 29.01 -11.06
CA GLU A 28 36.99 28.57 -12.25
C GLU A 28 36.04 28.45 -13.47
N GLU A 29 35.03 29.32 -13.54
CA GLU A 29 34.14 29.46 -14.68
C GLU A 29 34.38 30.84 -15.26
N ASN A 30 34.78 30.91 -16.53
CA ASN A 30 34.92 32.16 -17.26
C ASN A 30 33.61 32.95 -17.15
N GLU A 31 33.58 34.01 -16.33
CA GLU A 31 32.40 34.83 -16.02
C GLU A 31 31.74 35.50 -17.25
N TYR A 32 32.41 35.44 -18.40
CA TYR A 32 31.94 35.99 -19.66
C TYR A 32 31.70 34.85 -20.66
N THR A 33 30.52 34.24 -20.57
CA THR A 33 29.94 33.46 -21.67
C THR A 33 29.27 34.43 -22.66
N GLU A 34 29.35 34.15 -23.96
CA GLU A 34 28.78 35.04 -25.01
C GLU A 34 27.27 35.29 -24.82
N THR A 35 26.57 34.37 -24.16
CA THR A 35 25.18 34.49 -23.76
C THR A 35 25.06 34.54 -22.23
N PRO A 36 24.42 35.56 -21.65
CA PRO A 36 24.26 35.64 -20.20
C PRO A 36 23.38 34.50 -19.68
N VAL A 37 23.95 33.63 -18.84
CA VAL A 37 23.21 32.57 -18.15
C VAL A 37 22.66 33.12 -16.85
N TYR A 38 21.41 33.58 -16.86
CA TYR A 38 20.74 34.04 -15.65
C TYR A 38 20.30 32.85 -14.77
N PRO A 39 20.42 32.95 -13.43
CA PRO A 39 19.84 31.96 -12.55
C PRO A 39 18.30 31.96 -12.68
N PRO A 40 17.64 30.81 -12.44
CA PRO A 40 16.19 30.74 -12.49
C PRO A 40 15.57 31.68 -11.44
N ILE A 41 14.55 32.44 -11.83
CA ILE A 41 13.78 33.28 -10.91
C ILE A 41 12.91 32.35 -10.06
N LEU A 42 13.14 32.35 -8.74
CA LEU A 42 12.43 31.48 -7.80
C LEU A 42 11.53 32.30 -6.90
N ASP A 43 10.30 31.82 -6.66
CA ASP A 43 9.45 32.39 -5.62
C ASP A 43 10.07 32.11 -4.24
N MET A 44 10.35 33.19 -3.51
CA MET A 44 10.98 33.18 -2.20
C MET A 44 9.98 33.13 -1.04
N SER A 45 8.68 33.01 -1.33
CA SER A 45 7.63 32.75 -0.35
C SER A 45 7.94 31.47 0.46
N LEU A 46 7.43 31.41 1.69
CA LEU A 46 7.61 30.23 2.55
C LEU A 46 7.00 28.96 1.92
N GLN A 47 5.92 29.12 1.14
CA GLN A 47 5.25 28.02 0.44
C GLN A 47 6.11 27.46 -0.66
N ALA A 48 6.60 28.32 -1.56
CA ALA A 48 7.46 27.88 -2.65
C ALA A 48 8.78 27.30 -2.15
N ARG A 49 9.34 27.79 -1.02
CA ARG A 49 10.51 27.17 -0.39
C ARG A 49 10.21 25.76 0.13
N LYS A 50 9.12 25.59 0.88
CA LYS A 50 8.72 24.26 1.41
C LYS A 50 8.31 23.28 0.32
N LEU A 51 7.69 23.75 -0.75
CA LEU A 51 7.37 22.95 -1.92
C LEU A 51 8.67 22.44 -2.57
N ARG A 52 9.63 23.34 -2.84
CA ARG A 52 10.95 22.96 -3.36
C ARG A 52 11.69 21.97 -2.46
N GLU A 53 11.65 22.17 -1.14
CA GLU A 53 12.23 21.20 -0.19
C GLU A 53 11.59 19.80 -0.36
N ARG A 54 10.26 19.71 -0.45
CA ARG A 54 9.56 18.45 -0.70
C ARG A 54 9.90 17.85 -2.07
N GLU A 55 9.89 18.66 -3.13
CA GLU A 55 10.26 18.22 -4.48
C GLU A 55 11.70 17.68 -4.55
N THR A 56 12.64 18.28 -3.83
CA THR A 56 14.01 17.75 -3.75
C THR A 56 14.05 16.38 -3.08
N ILE A 57 13.24 16.16 -2.05
CA ILE A 57 13.10 14.85 -1.39
C ILE A 57 12.45 13.85 -2.35
N HIS A 58 11.38 14.22 -3.06
CA HIS A 58 10.71 13.36 -4.03
C HIS A 58 11.68 12.90 -5.12
N LYS A 59 12.44 13.83 -5.71
CA LYS A 59 13.47 13.53 -6.73
C LYS A 59 14.59 12.64 -6.19
N LYS A 60 15.00 12.82 -4.93
CA LYS A 60 15.99 11.93 -4.30
C LYS A 60 15.47 10.51 -4.18
N ILE A 61 14.21 10.32 -3.81
CA ILE A 61 13.58 8.99 -3.70
C ILE A 61 13.40 8.38 -5.09
N GLU A 62 12.99 9.17 -6.07
CA GLU A 62 12.83 8.77 -7.47
C GLU A 62 14.13 8.21 -8.04
N ASN A 63 15.27 8.88 -7.79
CA ASN A 63 16.60 8.54 -8.30
C ASN A 63 17.31 7.38 -7.57
N ILE A 64 16.70 6.76 -6.56
CA ILE A 64 17.28 5.57 -5.93
C ILE A 64 17.17 4.39 -6.89
N ASN A 65 18.24 3.59 -7.01
CA ASN A 65 18.28 2.53 -8.02
C ASN A 65 17.46 1.29 -7.63
N THR A 66 17.49 0.88 -6.37
CA THR A 66 16.88 -0.39 -5.94
C THR A 66 15.51 -0.22 -5.29
N VAL A 67 14.64 -1.22 -5.47
CA VAL A 67 13.26 -1.24 -4.92
C VAL A 67 13.26 -1.08 -3.40
N GLU A 68 14.09 -1.85 -2.72
CA GLU A 68 14.09 -1.91 -1.27
C GLU A 68 14.67 -0.65 -0.64
N GLU A 69 15.72 -0.06 -1.25
CA GLU A 69 16.24 1.23 -0.80
C GLU A 69 15.17 2.33 -0.94
N LYS A 70 14.35 2.32 -2.00
CA LYS A 70 13.21 3.25 -2.12
C LYS A 70 12.22 3.07 -0.98
N GLN A 71 11.89 1.83 -0.61
CA GLN A 71 10.99 1.57 0.51
C GLN A 71 11.57 1.99 1.86
N ILE A 72 12.89 1.81 2.07
CA ILE A 72 13.58 2.34 3.25
C ILE A 72 13.52 3.87 3.25
N ALA A 73 13.83 4.50 2.11
CA ALA A 73 13.82 5.94 1.92
C ALA A 73 12.47 6.60 2.23
N LEU A 74 11.37 5.96 1.84
CA LEU A 74 10.01 6.39 2.17
C LEU A 74 9.77 6.47 3.69
N ASN A 75 10.41 5.59 4.45
CA ASN A 75 10.26 5.50 5.92
C ASN A 75 11.34 6.27 6.70
N MET A 76 12.40 6.74 6.04
CA MET A 76 13.51 7.49 6.65
C MET A 76 13.07 8.64 7.57
N PRO A 77 12.08 9.48 7.19
CA PRO A 77 11.70 10.65 8.00
C PRO A 77 11.07 10.29 9.36
N ARG A 78 10.59 9.06 9.55
CA ARG A 78 9.77 8.67 10.71
C ARG A 78 10.20 7.33 11.30
N TYR A 79 10.96 7.37 12.39
CA TYR A 79 11.38 6.19 13.17
C TYR A 79 10.19 5.33 13.63
N TYR A 80 9.12 5.97 14.08
CA TYR A 80 7.90 5.28 14.53
C TYR A 80 6.98 4.89 13.38
N GLY A 81 7.32 5.25 12.14
CA GLY A 81 6.44 5.13 10.99
C GLY A 81 5.43 6.27 10.91
N TRP A 82 4.50 6.12 10.00
CA TRP A 82 3.44 7.07 9.69
C TRP A 82 2.19 6.75 10.49
N GLN A 83 1.41 7.77 10.84
CA GLN A 83 0.09 7.57 11.44
C GLN A 83 -0.92 7.25 10.33
N CYS A 84 -0.91 6.00 9.87
CA CYS A 84 -1.65 5.54 8.71
C CYS A 84 -3.12 5.30 9.03
N VAL A 85 -3.99 5.68 8.10
CA VAL A 85 -5.37 5.16 8.05
C VAL A 85 -5.30 3.71 7.61
N ILE A 86 -5.85 2.80 8.42
CA ILE A 86 -5.75 1.36 8.14
C ILE A 86 -6.98 0.89 7.35
N LEU A 87 -6.75 0.45 6.12
CA LEU A 87 -7.74 -0.18 5.26
C LEU A 87 -7.52 -1.70 5.27
N HIS A 88 -8.50 -2.44 5.77
CA HIS A 88 -8.50 -3.90 5.77
C HIS A 88 -9.50 -4.45 4.77
N ASP A 89 -9.24 -5.63 4.21
CA ASP A 89 -10.25 -6.39 3.46
C ASP A 89 -11.40 -6.81 4.36
N ASP A 90 -11.07 -7.32 5.54
CA ASP A 90 -12.02 -7.91 6.49
C ASP A 90 -12.90 -6.91 7.23
N LYS A 91 -12.70 -5.60 7.04
CA LYS A 91 -13.49 -4.59 7.75
C LYS A 91 -13.80 -3.43 6.82
N VAL A 92 -15.09 -3.28 6.55
CA VAL A 92 -15.65 -2.14 5.84
C VAL A 92 -16.66 -1.49 6.78
N PRO A 93 -16.54 -0.21 7.12
CA PRO A 93 -17.59 0.47 7.88
C PRO A 93 -18.85 0.73 7.04
N TYR A 94 -19.85 1.37 7.62
CA TYR A 94 -21.05 1.83 6.92
C TYR A 94 -20.73 3.00 5.98
N ASN A 95 -21.31 3.02 4.78
CA ASN A 95 -21.15 4.09 3.78
C ASN A 95 -19.68 4.45 3.49
N ALA A 96 -18.85 3.42 3.32
CA ALA A 96 -17.41 3.59 3.12
C ALA A 96 -17.01 3.81 1.64
N LEU A 97 -17.92 3.56 0.69
CA LEU A 97 -17.62 3.57 -0.75
C LEU A 97 -17.11 4.94 -1.24
N PRO A 98 -17.73 6.08 -0.90
CA PRO A 98 -17.24 7.38 -1.34
C PRO A 98 -15.83 7.69 -0.83
N LEU A 99 -15.52 7.29 0.41
CA LEU A 99 -14.19 7.46 0.99
C LEU A 99 -13.16 6.60 0.26
N VAL A 100 -13.46 5.31 0.03
CA VAL A 100 -12.55 4.39 -0.65
C VAL A 100 -12.28 4.84 -2.09
N GLN A 101 -13.31 5.27 -2.81
CA GLN A 101 -13.18 5.82 -4.16
C GLN A 101 -12.31 7.08 -4.17
N HIS A 102 -12.50 7.99 -3.21
CA HIS A 102 -11.65 9.18 -3.08
C HIS A 102 -10.19 8.83 -2.78
N TYR A 103 -9.97 7.94 -1.82
CA TYR A 103 -8.63 7.59 -1.32
C TYR A 103 -7.80 6.80 -2.34
N THR A 104 -8.45 6.08 -3.23
CA THR A 104 -7.83 5.32 -4.33
C THR A 104 -7.97 6.02 -5.68
N ARG A 105 -8.65 7.17 -5.72
CA ARG A 105 -9.00 7.92 -6.93
C ARG A 105 -9.62 7.03 -8.02
N THR A 106 -10.54 6.16 -7.59
CA THR A 106 -11.17 5.14 -8.44
C THR A 106 -12.58 5.53 -8.82
N SER A 107 -12.89 5.51 -10.11
CA SER A 107 -14.26 5.53 -10.63
C SER A 107 -14.78 4.09 -10.73
N PHE A 108 -15.89 3.80 -10.04
CA PHE A 108 -16.52 2.50 -10.06
C PHE A 108 -17.66 2.47 -11.08
N LYS A 109 -17.67 1.43 -11.93
CA LYS A 109 -18.75 1.18 -12.89
C LYS A 109 -19.39 -0.17 -12.60
N ASN A 110 -20.67 -0.14 -12.24
CA ASN A 110 -21.46 -1.36 -12.07
C ASN A 110 -21.80 -1.93 -13.44
N ILE A 111 -21.49 -3.20 -13.67
CA ILE A 111 -21.68 -3.89 -14.94
C ILE A 111 -22.40 -5.23 -14.71
N ASP A 112 -23.31 -5.58 -15.62
CA ASP A 112 -23.95 -6.91 -15.60
C ASP A 112 -23.12 -7.95 -16.36
N LYS A 113 -22.31 -7.52 -17.33
CA LYS A 113 -21.44 -8.36 -18.16
C LYS A 113 -19.99 -7.87 -18.11
N LEU A 114 -19.04 -8.79 -18.23
CA LEU A 114 -17.62 -8.46 -18.31
C LEU A 114 -17.32 -7.51 -19.48
N PRO A 115 -16.25 -6.69 -19.39
CA PRO A 115 -15.83 -5.80 -20.48
C PRO A 115 -15.60 -6.53 -21.82
N ASP A 116 -15.68 -5.79 -22.93
CA ASP A 116 -15.64 -6.34 -24.30
C ASP A 116 -14.39 -7.17 -24.63
N ILE A 117 -13.29 -6.94 -23.91
CA ILE A 117 -12.04 -7.72 -24.06
C ILE A 117 -12.28 -9.22 -23.81
N TYR A 118 -13.22 -9.56 -22.94
CA TYR A 118 -13.54 -10.95 -22.61
C TYR A 118 -14.45 -11.62 -23.65
N THR A 119 -15.02 -10.86 -24.59
CA THR A 119 -15.89 -11.43 -25.63
C THR A 119 -15.12 -12.33 -26.59
N GLN A 120 -13.84 -12.03 -26.85
CA GLN A 120 -12.99 -12.81 -27.76
C GLN A 120 -12.78 -14.26 -27.28
N SER A 121 -12.72 -14.47 -25.96
CA SER A 121 -12.52 -15.78 -25.34
C SER A 121 -13.82 -16.54 -25.05
N SER A 122 -14.98 -15.99 -25.42
CA SER A 122 -16.29 -16.56 -25.07
C SER A 122 -16.48 -17.98 -25.62
N SER A 123 -16.12 -18.24 -26.88
CA SER A 123 -16.36 -19.55 -27.50
C SER A 123 -15.51 -20.67 -26.90
N VAL A 124 -14.25 -20.36 -26.54
CA VAL A 124 -13.34 -21.29 -25.86
C VAL A 124 -13.77 -21.50 -24.42
N ALA A 125 -14.28 -20.45 -23.76
CA ALA A 125 -14.84 -20.57 -22.42
C ALA A 125 -16.03 -21.54 -22.41
N ASP A 126 -16.93 -21.46 -23.40
CA ASP A 126 -18.10 -22.35 -23.49
C ASP A 126 -17.71 -23.84 -23.59
N SER A 127 -16.69 -24.18 -24.39
CA SER A 127 -16.24 -25.58 -24.50
C SER A 127 -15.58 -26.07 -23.22
N VAL A 128 -14.74 -25.25 -22.58
CA VAL A 128 -14.10 -25.55 -21.29
C VAL A 128 -15.14 -25.75 -20.20
N VAL A 129 -16.16 -24.90 -20.13
CA VAL A 129 -17.24 -24.99 -19.14
C VAL A 129 -17.94 -26.35 -19.20
N GLN A 130 -18.23 -26.85 -20.40
CA GLN A 130 -18.88 -28.16 -20.57
C GLN A 130 -17.99 -29.32 -20.08
N GLU A 131 -16.67 -29.20 -20.21
CA GLU A 131 -15.72 -30.22 -19.72
C GLU A 131 -15.55 -30.17 -18.20
N ILE A 132 -15.47 -28.97 -17.60
CA ILE A 132 -15.17 -28.82 -16.16
C ILE A 132 -16.40 -28.94 -15.27
N LYS A 133 -17.60 -28.72 -15.81
CA LYS A 133 -18.88 -28.74 -15.10
C LYS A 133 -19.05 -29.93 -14.14
N PRO A 134 -18.93 -31.20 -14.57
CA PRO A 134 -19.15 -32.34 -13.68
C PRO A 134 -18.17 -32.36 -12.49
N TYR A 135 -16.91 -31.97 -12.73
CA TYR A 135 -15.88 -31.94 -11.69
C TYR A 135 -16.13 -30.82 -10.66
N ILE A 136 -16.68 -29.69 -11.10
CA ILE A 136 -17.03 -28.58 -10.20
C ILE A 136 -18.25 -28.93 -9.35
N GLU A 137 -19.27 -29.57 -9.92
CA GLU A 137 -20.43 -30.06 -9.16
C GLU A 137 -19.99 -31.05 -8.07
N GLU A 138 -19.12 -32.00 -8.41
CA GLU A 138 -18.57 -32.96 -7.46
C GLU A 138 -17.74 -32.26 -6.37
N CYS A 139 -16.86 -31.33 -6.75
CA CYS A 139 -16.05 -30.56 -5.81
C CYS A 139 -16.90 -29.79 -4.79
N ILE A 140 -17.96 -29.12 -5.25
CA ILE A 140 -18.83 -28.32 -4.37
C ILE A 140 -19.60 -29.24 -3.42
N ALA A 141 -20.05 -30.42 -3.88
CA ALA A 141 -20.71 -31.39 -3.02
C ALA A 141 -19.76 -31.95 -1.95
N ILE A 142 -18.52 -32.30 -2.34
CA ILE A 142 -17.52 -32.86 -1.43
C ILE A 142 -17.16 -31.87 -0.31
N GLU A 143 -16.84 -30.62 -0.63
CA GLU A 143 -16.39 -29.65 0.38
C GLU A 143 -17.52 -29.16 1.31
N ASN A 144 -18.79 -29.26 0.89
CA ASN A 144 -19.92 -28.85 1.72
C ASN A 144 -20.52 -29.99 2.57
N GLU A 145 -20.69 -31.19 2.01
CA GLU A 145 -21.34 -32.33 2.69
C GLU A 145 -20.39 -33.50 2.96
N GLY A 146 -19.35 -33.68 2.14
CA GLY A 146 -18.52 -34.89 2.15
C GLY A 146 -17.34 -34.87 3.12
N VAL A 147 -16.84 -33.70 3.52
CA VAL A 147 -15.63 -33.56 4.35
C VAL A 147 -15.89 -32.68 5.56
N GLU A 148 -15.63 -33.22 6.74
CA GLU A 148 -15.57 -32.45 7.98
C GLU A 148 -14.15 -31.92 8.21
N HIS A 149 -14.00 -30.60 8.18
CA HIS A 149 -12.72 -29.94 8.44
C HIS A 149 -12.66 -29.44 9.90
N ASN A 150 -11.57 -29.78 10.59
CA ASN A 150 -11.27 -29.19 11.90
C ASN A 150 -10.72 -27.77 11.71
N ILE A 151 -11.56 -26.76 11.88
CA ILE A 151 -11.19 -25.35 11.69
C ILE A 151 -10.73 -24.77 13.03
N VAL A 152 -9.45 -24.35 13.08
CA VAL A 152 -8.91 -23.63 14.24
C VAL A 152 -9.27 -22.16 14.12
N THR A 153 -10.02 -21.65 15.10
CA THR A 153 -10.48 -20.26 15.14
C THR A 153 -9.64 -19.42 16.09
N SER A 154 -9.44 -18.15 15.74
CA SER A 154 -8.76 -17.15 16.56
C SER A 154 -9.77 -16.35 17.37
N VAL A 155 -9.39 -15.97 18.59
CA VAL A 155 -10.19 -15.13 19.50
C VAL A 155 -10.39 -13.69 18.97
N HIS A 156 -9.52 -13.23 18.07
CA HIS A 156 -9.51 -11.84 17.61
C HIS A 156 -10.55 -11.53 16.52
N LYS A 157 -11.16 -12.54 15.92
CA LYS A 157 -12.16 -12.38 14.84
C LYS A 157 -13.42 -13.19 15.18
N PRO A 158 -14.59 -12.81 14.64
CA PRO A 158 -15.80 -13.61 14.75
C PRO A 158 -15.59 -15.03 14.22
N GLU A 159 -16.18 -16.01 14.90
CA GLU A 159 -16.02 -17.42 14.57
C GLU A 159 -16.67 -17.76 13.22
N GLN A 160 -17.89 -17.26 12.98
CA GLN A 160 -18.66 -17.49 11.76
C GLN A 160 -17.93 -17.01 10.50
N GLN A 161 -17.35 -15.79 10.56
CA GLN A 161 -16.51 -15.25 9.48
C GLN A 161 -15.33 -16.18 9.15
N GLN A 162 -14.66 -16.71 10.19
CA GLN A 162 -13.50 -17.58 10.01
C GLN A 162 -13.89 -18.94 9.41
N ILE A 163 -15.00 -19.51 9.86
CA ILE A 163 -15.52 -20.79 9.35
C ILE A 163 -15.92 -20.65 7.88
N GLU A 164 -16.67 -19.59 7.52
CA GLU A 164 -17.09 -19.36 6.13
C GLU A 164 -15.87 -19.14 5.22
N ASN A 165 -14.91 -18.31 5.64
CA ASN A 165 -13.70 -18.07 4.86
C ASN A 165 -12.85 -19.34 4.72
N ALA A 166 -12.75 -20.17 5.76
CA ALA A 166 -12.00 -21.43 5.70
C ALA A 166 -12.64 -22.45 4.74
N LYS A 167 -13.97 -22.59 4.76
CA LYS A 167 -14.72 -23.43 3.80
C LYS A 167 -14.56 -22.89 2.38
N THR A 168 -14.77 -21.59 2.20
CA THR A 168 -14.62 -20.91 0.91
C THR A 168 -13.22 -21.11 0.34
N ARG A 169 -12.18 -21.03 1.18
CA ARG A 169 -10.79 -21.24 0.77
C ARG A 169 -10.59 -22.62 0.16
N ASN A 170 -11.14 -23.67 0.77
CA ASN A 170 -11.00 -25.02 0.24
C ASN A 170 -11.71 -25.17 -1.10
N ILE A 171 -12.95 -24.68 -1.21
CA ILE A 171 -13.71 -24.67 -2.48
C ILE A 171 -12.93 -23.94 -3.58
N VAL A 172 -12.43 -22.73 -3.29
CA VAL A 172 -11.66 -21.92 -4.24
C VAL A 172 -10.38 -22.63 -4.70
N LYS A 173 -9.65 -23.27 -3.78
CA LYS A 173 -8.44 -24.04 -4.11
C LYS A 173 -8.73 -25.17 -5.09
N GLN A 174 -9.81 -25.91 -4.87
CA GLN A 174 -10.21 -27.00 -5.76
C GLN A 174 -10.73 -26.49 -7.10
N ILE A 175 -11.55 -25.44 -7.13
CA ILE A 175 -12.02 -24.81 -8.37
C ILE A 175 -10.82 -24.32 -9.20
N ASN A 176 -9.88 -23.61 -8.58
CA ASN A 176 -8.65 -23.17 -9.25
C ASN A 176 -7.88 -24.36 -9.82
N ARG A 177 -7.69 -25.43 -9.03
CA ARG A 177 -7.01 -26.65 -9.49
C ARG A 177 -7.70 -27.29 -10.70
N ILE A 178 -9.03 -27.42 -10.69
CA ILE A 178 -9.80 -28.02 -11.79
C ILE A 178 -9.64 -27.18 -13.06
N ILE A 179 -9.83 -25.86 -12.93
CA ILE A 179 -9.74 -24.93 -14.07
C ILE A 179 -8.32 -24.89 -14.62
N SER A 180 -7.31 -24.68 -13.77
CA SER A 180 -5.90 -24.65 -14.20
C SER A 180 -5.52 -25.94 -14.91
N ASN A 181 -5.82 -27.12 -14.33
CA ASN A 181 -5.46 -28.40 -14.93
C ASN A 181 -6.12 -28.62 -16.30
N ASN A 182 -7.36 -28.19 -16.51
CA ASN A 182 -8.01 -28.30 -17.82
C ASN A 182 -7.43 -27.31 -18.84
N LEU A 183 -7.03 -26.11 -18.38
CA LEU A 183 -6.52 -25.05 -19.24
C LEU A 183 -5.04 -25.16 -19.58
N THR A 184 -4.24 -25.88 -18.79
CA THR A 184 -2.79 -26.04 -18.98
C THR A 184 -2.41 -26.44 -20.42
N ASP A 185 -3.18 -27.37 -21.02
CA ASP A 185 -2.91 -27.86 -22.37
C ASP A 185 -3.42 -26.91 -23.47
N LYS A 186 -4.38 -26.04 -23.13
CA LYS A 186 -5.03 -25.12 -24.06
C LYS A 186 -4.32 -23.77 -24.12
N VAL A 187 -3.68 -23.37 -23.02
CA VAL A 187 -3.21 -21.99 -22.80
C VAL A 187 -1.86 -21.99 -22.07
N SER A 188 -0.82 -21.53 -22.77
CA SER A 188 0.56 -21.57 -22.27
C SER A 188 0.80 -20.73 -21.02
N HIS A 189 0.13 -19.59 -20.87
CA HIS A 189 0.36 -18.68 -19.74
C HIS A 189 -0.16 -19.25 -18.41
N ILE A 190 -1.09 -20.22 -18.44
CA ILE A 190 -1.55 -20.91 -17.23
C ILE A 190 -0.50 -21.90 -16.74
N LEU A 191 0.17 -22.60 -17.66
CA LEU A 191 1.26 -23.51 -17.32
C LEU A 191 2.41 -22.79 -16.61
N SER A 192 2.75 -21.57 -17.05
CA SER A 192 3.80 -20.75 -16.42
C SER A 192 3.34 -19.98 -15.19
N SER A 193 2.04 -19.99 -14.86
CA SER A 193 1.52 -19.16 -13.77
C SER A 193 1.85 -19.72 -12.40
N GLN A 194 2.20 -18.83 -11.46
CA GLN A 194 2.43 -19.19 -10.07
C GLN A 194 1.16 -18.97 -9.24
N VAL A 195 0.81 -19.97 -8.43
CA VAL A 195 -0.33 -19.91 -7.50
C VAL A 195 0.17 -19.78 -6.08
N ASP A 196 -0.22 -18.70 -5.39
CA ASP A 196 0.06 -18.50 -3.98
C ASP A 196 -1.22 -18.62 -3.14
N TYR A 197 -1.10 -19.25 -1.97
CA TYR A 197 -2.19 -19.42 -1.02
C TYR A 197 -1.98 -18.52 0.19
N ASP A 198 -3.02 -17.80 0.58
CA ASP A 198 -3.00 -16.87 1.71
C ASP A 198 -1.81 -15.87 1.69
N PRO A 199 -1.45 -15.24 0.54
CA PRO A 199 -0.32 -14.33 0.50
C PRO A 199 -0.60 -13.02 1.24
N ARG A 200 0.47 -12.35 1.69
CA ARG A 200 0.38 -11.07 2.41
C ARG A 200 0.42 -9.91 1.45
N HIS A 201 -0.69 -9.19 1.30
CA HIS A 201 -0.76 -7.98 0.47
C HIS A 201 -0.76 -6.73 1.35
N GLU A 202 0.20 -5.84 1.12
CA GLU A 202 0.27 -4.54 1.82
C GLU A 202 0.59 -3.44 0.82
N ALA A 203 -0.03 -2.28 0.98
CA ALA A 203 0.28 -1.12 0.16
C ALA A 203 0.15 0.18 0.94
N PHE A 204 1.02 1.13 0.63
CA PHE A 204 1.13 2.42 1.28
C PHE A 204 1.19 3.55 0.27
N TRP A 205 0.42 4.61 0.52
CA TRP A 205 0.43 5.84 -0.28
C TRP A 205 0.01 7.04 0.55
N PHE A 206 0.22 8.24 0.01
CA PHE A 206 -0.32 9.48 0.56
C PHE A 206 -1.54 9.96 -0.24
N ILE A 207 -2.56 10.42 0.48
CA ILE A 207 -3.72 11.13 -0.07
C ILE A 207 -3.73 12.57 0.44
N GLY A 208 -3.79 13.53 -0.49
CA GLY A 208 -3.96 14.95 -0.22
C GLY A 208 -5.43 15.36 -0.14
N GLY A 209 -5.69 16.62 0.19
CA GLY A 209 -7.05 17.19 0.12
C GLY A 209 -8.00 16.78 1.26
N VAL A 210 -7.51 16.06 2.28
CA VAL A 210 -8.31 15.65 3.44
C VAL A 210 -8.29 16.73 4.53
N ASP A 211 -9.42 16.88 5.20
CA ASP A 211 -9.59 17.81 6.30
C ASP A 211 -8.64 17.54 7.47
N VAL A 212 -8.29 18.64 8.11
CA VAL A 212 -7.32 18.67 9.21
C VAL A 212 -8.03 18.35 10.53
N PRO A 213 -7.46 17.49 11.40
CA PRO A 213 -8.03 17.24 12.71
C PRO A 213 -8.00 18.51 13.57
N ASN A 214 -9.00 18.69 14.43
CA ASN A 214 -9.09 19.83 15.34
C ASN A 214 -7.82 20.08 16.17
N ASN A 215 -7.11 19.03 16.56
CA ASN A 215 -5.85 19.15 17.30
C ASN A 215 -4.78 19.89 16.50
N VAL A 216 -4.68 19.62 15.20
CA VAL A 216 -3.71 20.26 14.30
C VAL A 216 -4.13 21.70 14.00
N VAL A 217 -5.43 21.96 13.80
CA VAL A 217 -5.96 23.33 13.66
C VAL A 217 -5.62 24.17 14.89
N ASN A 218 -5.85 23.63 16.09
CA ASN A 218 -5.53 24.29 17.35
C ASN A 218 -4.02 24.53 17.52
N TRP A 219 -3.19 23.58 17.08
CA TRP A 219 -1.74 23.75 17.08
C TRP A 219 -1.29 24.86 16.11
N ARG A 220 -1.82 24.91 14.88
CA ARG A 220 -1.52 25.96 13.90
C ARG A 220 -1.93 27.35 14.39
N LYS A 221 -3.08 27.47 15.06
CA LYS A 221 -3.57 28.74 15.65
C LYS A 221 -2.63 29.36 16.70
N LYS A 222 -1.76 28.56 17.33
CA LYS A 222 -0.75 29.05 18.29
C LYS A 222 0.32 29.91 17.61
N PHE A 223 0.59 29.70 16.33
CA PHE A 223 1.64 30.40 15.59
C PHE A 223 1.05 31.50 14.70
N LYS A 224 1.49 32.74 14.88
CA LYS A 224 0.94 33.91 14.16
C LYS A 224 1.01 33.74 12.63
N TRP A 225 2.09 33.16 12.12
CA TRP A 225 2.32 32.94 10.67
C TRP A 225 1.57 31.74 10.07
N LEU A 226 0.86 30.95 10.88
CA LEU A 226 0.04 29.81 10.42
C LEU A 226 -1.47 30.03 10.63
N LYS A 227 -1.88 31.17 11.22
CA LYS A 227 -3.29 31.45 11.53
C LYS A 227 -4.17 31.44 10.28
N ASP A 228 -3.71 32.12 9.23
CA ASP A 228 -4.43 32.23 7.95
C ASP A 228 -4.47 30.89 7.19
N ARG A 229 -3.69 29.91 7.63
CA ARG A 229 -3.55 28.57 7.03
C ARG A 229 -3.96 27.46 8.00
N ALA A 230 -4.80 27.78 8.98
CA ALA A 230 -5.20 26.81 9.99
C ALA A 230 -5.90 25.58 9.38
N HIS A 231 -6.68 25.78 8.31
CA HIS A 231 -7.50 24.77 7.64
C HIS A 231 -6.86 24.15 6.39
N GLU A 232 -5.62 24.51 6.05
CA GLU A 232 -4.95 23.96 4.87
C GLU A 232 -4.83 22.42 4.94
N PRO A 233 -5.30 21.67 3.92
CA PRO A 233 -5.33 20.22 3.96
C PRO A 233 -3.93 19.62 4.18
N LEU A 234 -3.90 18.37 4.66
CA LEU A 234 -2.67 17.65 4.94
C LEU A 234 -2.65 16.32 4.19
N ASP A 235 -1.45 15.88 3.82
CA ASP A 235 -1.22 14.52 3.36
C ASP A 235 -1.55 13.53 4.47
N ARG A 236 -2.43 12.58 4.14
CA ARG A 236 -2.76 11.45 4.99
C ARG A 236 -2.07 10.20 4.46
N PRO A 237 -1.21 9.57 5.26
CA PRO A 237 -0.70 8.26 4.93
C PRO A 237 -1.82 7.24 5.08
N VAL A 238 -1.92 6.33 4.10
CA VAL A 238 -2.89 5.24 4.09
C VAL A 238 -2.11 3.94 4.00
N GLN A 239 -2.53 2.93 4.75
CA GLN A 239 -1.98 1.58 4.68
C GLN A 239 -3.12 0.59 4.42
N TYR A 240 -3.02 -0.11 3.30
CA TYR A 240 -3.82 -1.28 2.99
C TYR A 240 -3.17 -2.55 3.54
N LEU A 241 -4.00 -3.43 4.11
CA LEU A 241 -3.63 -4.73 4.67
C LEU A 241 -4.65 -5.78 4.22
N GLY A 242 -4.23 -6.64 3.29
CA GLY A 242 -5.04 -7.69 2.69
C GLY A 242 -4.40 -9.07 2.82
N SER A 243 -5.26 -10.09 2.76
CA SER A 243 -4.88 -11.50 2.76
C SER A 243 -5.88 -12.25 1.88
N PRO A 244 -5.72 -12.20 0.54
CA PRO A 244 -6.55 -13.00 -0.36
C PRO A 244 -6.43 -14.49 -0.04
N LEU A 245 -7.44 -15.26 -0.43
CA LEU A 245 -7.46 -16.71 -0.25
C LEU A 245 -6.48 -17.41 -1.21
N LEU A 246 -6.40 -16.88 -2.44
CA LEU A 246 -5.62 -17.41 -3.54
C LEU A 246 -5.26 -16.28 -4.49
N THR A 247 -4.04 -16.28 -5.00
CA THR A 247 -3.63 -15.38 -6.10
C THR A 247 -2.90 -16.16 -7.18
N MET A 248 -3.16 -15.80 -8.43
CA MET A 248 -2.36 -16.24 -9.57
C MET A 248 -1.50 -15.09 -10.07
N ARG A 249 -0.23 -15.37 -10.30
CA ARG A 249 0.77 -14.45 -10.83
C ARG A 249 1.38 -14.97 -12.11
N ASN A 250 1.95 -14.05 -12.89
CA ASN A 250 2.65 -14.35 -14.13
C ASN A 250 3.83 -13.39 -14.33
N GLN A 251 4.73 -13.78 -15.23
CA GLN A 251 5.89 -12.99 -15.62
C GLN A 251 5.52 -11.73 -16.42
N LEU A 252 4.40 -11.76 -17.13
CA LEU A 252 3.93 -10.65 -17.98
C LEU A 252 2.66 -10.00 -17.40
N PRO A 253 2.43 -8.71 -17.66
CA PRO A 253 1.23 -8.01 -17.21
C PRO A 253 0.01 -8.31 -18.09
N LEU A 254 -1.19 -8.18 -17.51
CA LEU A 254 -2.44 -8.19 -18.27
C LEU A 254 -2.59 -6.95 -19.18
N LYS A 255 -3.38 -7.10 -20.24
CA LYS A 255 -3.76 -6.00 -21.16
C LYS A 255 -4.56 -4.90 -20.45
N PRO A 256 -4.45 -3.63 -20.90
CA PRO A 256 -5.28 -2.55 -20.40
C PRO A 256 -6.74 -2.85 -20.78
N VAL A 257 -7.68 -2.61 -19.87
CA VAL A 257 -9.11 -2.72 -20.18
C VAL A 257 -9.55 -1.59 -21.10
N ILE A 258 -9.03 -0.40 -20.80
CA ILE A 258 -9.21 0.79 -21.62
C ILE A 258 -7.83 1.38 -21.98
N PRO A 259 -7.72 2.09 -23.12
CA PRO A 259 -6.49 2.78 -23.50
C PRO A 259 -6.00 3.73 -22.40
N TYR A 260 -4.68 3.84 -22.25
CA TYR A 260 -4.11 4.70 -21.19
C TYR A 260 -4.44 6.19 -21.37
N SER A 261 -4.63 6.63 -22.61
CA SER A 261 -5.06 8.00 -22.94
C SER A 261 -6.42 8.36 -22.35
N GLU A 262 -7.30 7.38 -22.17
CA GLU A 262 -8.61 7.61 -21.57
C GLU A 262 -8.55 7.82 -20.06
N ALA A 263 -7.41 7.57 -19.40
CA ALA A 263 -7.28 7.79 -17.96
C ALA A 263 -7.63 9.23 -17.53
N GLU A 264 -7.48 10.21 -18.41
CA GLU A 264 -7.79 11.63 -18.18
C GLU A 264 -9.23 12.02 -18.53
N ASN A 265 -10.08 11.03 -18.87
CA ASN A 265 -11.45 11.30 -19.28
C ASN A 265 -12.26 11.93 -18.13
N PRO A 266 -12.83 13.15 -18.31
CA PRO A 266 -13.62 13.83 -17.28
C PRO A 266 -14.95 13.12 -16.95
N GLU A 267 -15.39 12.15 -17.75
CA GLU A 267 -16.55 11.32 -17.43
C GLU A 267 -16.34 10.43 -16.19
N PHE A 268 -15.08 10.15 -15.84
CA PHE A 268 -14.74 9.40 -14.64
C PHE A 268 -14.92 10.27 -13.39
N LYS A 269 -16.17 10.38 -12.95
CA LYS A 269 -16.51 11.06 -11.70
C LYS A 269 -16.07 10.21 -10.51
N VAL A 270 -15.26 10.80 -9.66
CA VAL A 270 -14.88 10.26 -8.34
C VAL A 270 -15.47 11.18 -7.27
N PRO A 271 -16.20 10.65 -6.27
CA PRO A 271 -16.71 11.47 -5.20
C PRO A 271 -15.55 12.08 -4.40
N VAL A 272 -15.70 13.36 -4.03
CA VAL A 272 -14.75 14.03 -3.16
C VAL A 272 -15.15 13.76 -1.72
N TYR A 273 -14.22 13.22 -0.93
CA TYR A 273 -14.45 12.93 0.48
C TYR A 273 -13.42 13.68 1.35
N SER A 274 -13.79 14.87 1.80
CA SER A 274 -12.91 15.74 2.60
C SER A 274 -12.87 15.36 4.07
N CYS A 275 -13.90 14.68 4.58
CA CYS A 275 -14.03 14.38 6.00
C CYS A 275 -12.91 13.45 6.53
N VAL A 276 -12.71 13.52 7.84
CA VAL A 276 -11.73 12.70 8.56
C VAL A 276 -12.19 11.22 8.57
N PRO A 277 -11.35 10.23 8.21
CA PRO A 277 -11.73 8.80 8.10
C PRO A 277 -12.40 8.20 9.33
N GLU A 278 -12.04 8.71 10.50
CA GLU A 278 -12.63 8.33 11.78
C GLU A 278 -14.14 8.59 11.84
N THR A 279 -14.67 9.49 11.00
CA THR A 279 -16.12 9.75 10.89
C THR A 279 -16.88 8.61 10.22
N VAL A 280 -16.24 7.87 9.31
CA VAL A 280 -16.81 6.67 8.65
C VAL A 280 -16.64 5.44 9.54
N GLY A 281 -15.65 5.44 10.43
CA GLY A 281 -15.34 4.32 11.32
C GLY A 281 -14.01 3.62 10.99
N TYR A 282 -13.19 4.20 10.10
CA TYR A 282 -11.79 3.79 9.97
C TYR A 282 -10.97 4.32 11.14
N TYR A 283 -9.87 3.63 11.46
CA TYR A 283 -8.98 4.02 12.54
C TYR A 283 -7.57 4.26 12.02
N SER A 284 -6.83 5.07 12.76
CA SER A 284 -5.45 5.43 12.44
C SER A 284 -4.50 4.70 13.39
N ASN A 285 -3.40 4.14 12.86
CA ASN A 285 -2.35 3.49 13.66
C ASN A 285 -0.95 3.85 13.17
N TYR A 286 0.03 3.87 14.07
CA TYR A 286 1.43 4.10 13.72
C TYR A 286 2.05 2.83 13.12
N ARG A 287 2.51 2.92 11.87
CA ARG A 287 3.13 1.81 11.15
C ARG A 287 4.11 2.32 10.09
N HIS A 288 5.14 1.56 9.75
CA HIS A 288 5.93 1.90 8.57
C HIS A 288 5.08 1.70 7.31
N GLY A 289 5.28 2.57 6.32
CA GLY A 289 4.66 2.40 5.01
C GLY A 289 5.31 1.23 4.30
N THR A 290 4.54 0.16 4.07
CA THR A 290 5.03 -1.10 3.50
C THR A 290 4.25 -1.45 2.25
N ASN A 291 4.98 -1.86 1.21
CA ASN A 291 4.45 -2.30 -0.08
C ASN A 291 4.91 -3.73 -0.32
N ILE A 292 3.99 -4.70 -0.23
CA ILE A 292 4.26 -6.13 -0.36
C ILE A 292 3.17 -6.73 -1.27
N PRO A 293 3.50 -7.22 -2.48
CA PRO A 293 2.53 -7.79 -3.40
C PRO A 293 2.26 -9.30 -3.17
N GLY A 294 2.82 -9.88 -2.12
CA GLY A 294 2.74 -11.32 -1.79
C GLY A 294 4.07 -12.07 -1.92
N PHE A 295 5.06 -11.47 -2.57
CA PHE A 295 6.39 -12.04 -2.82
C PHE A 295 7.52 -11.05 -2.50
N TRP A 296 8.76 -11.52 -2.46
CA TRP A 296 9.95 -10.68 -2.26
C TRP A 296 10.45 -10.11 -3.59
N PRO A 297 11.07 -8.92 -3.61
CA PRO A 297 11.66 -8.37 -4.84
C PRO A 297 12.62 -9.37 -5.51
N GLY A 298 12.57 -9.46 -6.84
CA GLY A 298 13.40 -10.39 -7.61
C GLY A 298 12.81 -11.77 -7.85
N ASP A 299 11.54 -11.98 -7.52
CA ASP A 299 10.81 -13.15 -7.99
C ASP A 299 10.58 -13.05 -9.52
N PHE A 300 10.39 -14.19 -10.19
CA PHE A 300 10.20 -14.19 -11.66
C PHE A 300 8.79 -13.72 -12.07
N ASP A 301 7.76 -14.15 -11.33
CA ASP A 301 6.35 -13.91 -11.66
C ASP A 301 5.79 -12.67 -10.97
N GLU A 302 6.23 -11.48 -11.38
CA GLU A 302 5.95 -10.26 -10.60
C GLU A 302 4.56 -9.63 -10.81
N PHE A 303 3.80 -10.05 -11.83
CA PHE A 303 2.51 -9.45 -12.17
C PHE A 303 1.32 -10.29 -11.70
N GLY A 304 0.36 -9.63 -11.05
CA GLY A 304 -0.88 -10.27 -10.61
C GLY A 304 -1.87 -10.41 -11.75
N MET A 305 -2.40 -11.63 -11.92
CA MET A 305 -3.41 -11.93 -12.92
C MET A 305 -4.81 -11.95 -12.29
N LEU A 306 -4.99 -12.80 -11.28
CA LEU A 306 -6.29 -13.07 -10.65
C LEU A 306 -6.12 -13.20 -9.13
N SER A 307 -6.99 -12.56 -8.35
CA SER A 307 -7.07 -12.74 -6.91
C SER A 307 -8.45 -13.22 -6.47
N TYR A 308 -8.49 -14.14 -5.51
CA TYR A 308 -9.71 -14.58 -4.83
C TYR A 308 -9.76 -14.05 -3.41
N HIS A 309 -10.88 -13.44 -3.03
CA HIS A 309 -11.12 -12.95 -1.68
C HIS A 309 -12.40 -13.55 -1.10
N GLY A 310 -12.37 -13.81 0.21
CA GLY A 310 -13.55 -14.22 0.96
C GLY A 310 -14.45 -13.04 1.28
N ARG A 311 -15.75 -13.26 1.31
CA ARG A 311 -16.75 -12.25 1.73
C ARG A 311 -17.25 -12.42 3.17
N GLY A 312 -16.60 -13.25 3.99
CA GLY A 312 -17.07 -13.56 5.35
C GLY A 312 -17.16 -12.36 6.29
N HIS A 313 -16.50 -11.25 5.96
CA HIS A 313 -16.64 -10.00 6.72
C HIS A 313 -18.05 -9.42 6.70
N LEU A 314 -18.89 -9.81 5.73
CA LEU A 314 -20.27 -9.36 5.68
C LEU A 314 -21.12 -9.95 6.81
N LEU A 315 -20.77 -11.13 7.34
CA LEU A 315 -21.50 -11.76 8.45
C LEU A 315 -21.35 -10.99 9.77
N ASP A 316 -20.25 -10.26 9.95
CA ASP A 316 -20.00 -9.43 11.14
C ASP A 316 -20.68 -8.06 11.07
N ARG A 317 -21.22 -7.69 9.90
CA ARG A 317 -21.86 -6.38 9.73
C ARG A 317 -23.19 -6.33 10.48
N SER A 318 -23.52 -5.15 10.98
CA SER A 318 -24.81 -4.93 11.62
C SER A 318 -25.95 -5.11 10.61
N GLU A 319 -26.99 -5.85 10.99
CA GLU A 319 -28.23 -6.00 10.21
C GLU A 319 -28.88 -4.65 9.87
N SER A 320 -28.61 -3.61 10.68
CA SER A 320 -29.14 -2.25 10.49
C SER A 320 -28.63 -1.54 9.24
N TYR A 321 -27.53 -1.99 8.63
CA TYR A 321 -26.93 -1.33 7.47
C TYR A 321 -27.71 -1.55 6.17
N GLY A 322 -28.50 -2.62 6.10
CA GLY A 322 -29.33 -2.93 4.93
C GLY A 322 -28.56 -3.60 3.78
N ALA A 323 -29.31 -4.07 2.78
CA ALA A 323 -28.77 -4.84 1.66
C ALA A 323 -27.90 -4.01 0.70
N GLU A 324 -28.27 -2.75 0.46
CA GLU A 324 -27.54 -1.86 -0.45
C GLU A 324 -26.13 -1.54 0.07
N ASP A 325 -26.00 -1.20 1.34
CA ASP A 325 -24.69 -0.94 1.96
C ASP A 325 -23.82 -2.20 2.02
N ASN A 326 -24.43 -3.39 2.15
CA ASN A 326 -23.69 -4.66 2.03
C ASN A 326 -23.15 -4.90 0.62
N LEU A 327 -23.87 -4.47 -0.43
CA LEU A 327 -23.36 -4.49 -1.79
C LEU A 327 -22.23 -3.47 -1.98
N GLU A 328 -22.39 -2.25 -1.47
CA GLU A 328 -21.33 -1.24 -1.49
C GLU A 328 -20.08 -1.71 -0.73
N ALA A 329 -20.24 -2.45 0.36
CA ALA A 329 -19.13 -3.01 1.12
C ALA A 329 -18.32 -4.03 0.30
N LEU A 330 -18.98 -4.84 -0.52
CA LEU A 330 -18.29 -5.73 -1.47
C LEU A 330 -17.50 -4.95 -2.51
N HIS A 331 -18.10 -3.90 -3.08
CA HIS A 331 -17.40 -3.04 -4.03
C HIS A 331 -16.21 -2.32 -3.38
N CYS A 332 -16.34 -1.87 -2.12
CA CYS A 332 -15.25 -1.32 -1.34
C CYS A 332 -14.12 -2.34 -1.15
N GLN A 333 -14.45 -3.58 -0.80
CA GLN A 333 -13.46 -4.65 -0.65
C GLN A 333 -12.70 -4.86 -1.96
N ALA A 334 -13.40 -4.97 -3.08
CA ALA A 334 -12.77 -5.14 -4.39
C ALA A 334 -11.83 -3.99 -4.75
N ILE A 335 -12.29 -2.74 -4.61
CA ILE A 335 -11.47 -1.56 -4.93
C ILE A 335 -10.21 -1.52 -4.07
N LYS A 336 -10.33 -1.72 -2.75
CA LYS A 336 -9.17 -1.75 -1.84
C LYS A 336 -8.19 -2.86 -2.22
N ALA A 337 -8.72 -4.06 -2.47
CA ALA A 337 -7.93 -5.24 -2.76
C ALA A 337 -7.15 -5.12 -4.07
N SER A 338 -7.85 -4.77 -5.14
CA SER A 338 -7.24 -4.63 -6.46
C SER A 338 -6.27 -3.45 -6.52
N PHE A 339 -6.64 -2.28 -5.96
CA PHE A 339 -5.74 -1.12 -5.89
C PHE A 339 -4.50 -1.43 -5.06
N GLY A 340 -4.68 -2.00 -3.86
CA GLY A 340 -3.57 -2.32 -2.97
C GLY A 340 -2.59 -3.32 -3.60
N TRP A 341 -3.10 -4.34 -4.28
CA TRP A 341 -2.24 -5.32 -4.93
C TRP A 341 -1.45 -4.73 -6.09
N LEU A 342 -2.12 -3.99 -6.99
CA LEU A 342 -1.45 -3.34 -8.13
C LEU A 342 -0.48 -2.25 -7.69
N LEU A 343 -0.81 -1.47 -6.65
CA LEU A 343 0.08 -0.46 -6.09
C LEU A 343 1.36 -1.12 -5.56
N ALA A 344 1.25 -2.26 -4.86
CA ALA A 344 2.42 -2.96 -4.37
C ALA A 344 3.32 -3.48 -5.52
N GLN A 345 2.71 -4.02 -6.58
CA GLN A 345 3.43 -4.44 -7.79
C GLN A 345 4.10 -3.25 -8.50
N ALA A 346 3.40 -2.11 -8.63
CA ALA A 346 3.97 -0.88 -9.16
C ALA A 346 5.19 -0.40 -8.34
N ASN A 347 5.13 -0.51 -7.01
CA ASN A 347 6.27 -0.16 -6.17
C ASN A 347 7.49 -1.06 -6.42
N TYR A 348 7.27 -2.35 -6.72
CA TYR A 348 8.35 -3.26 -7.11
C TYR A 348 8.93 -2.97 -8.49
N LYS A 349 8.22 -2.19 -9.32
CA LYS A 349 8.74 -1.64 -10.59
C LYS A 349 9.39 -0.27 -10.44
N GLY A 350 9.58 0.21 -9.21
CA GLY A 350 10.26 1.47 -8.90
C GLY A 350 9.38 2.70 -8.88
N PHE A 351 8.07 2.56 -9.11
CA PHE A 351 7.10 3.63 -8.90
C PHE A 351 6.90 3.88 -7.40
N THR A 352 6.54 5.10 -6.99
CA THR A 352 6.26 5.44 -5.59
C THR A 352 5.12 6.43 -5.52
N THR A 353 4.64 6.76 -4.32
CA THR A 353 3.61 7.80 -4.12
C THR A 353 3.97 9.20 -4.67
N TYR A 354 5.22 9.41 -5.10
CA TYR A 354 5.73 10.69 -5.61
C TYR A 354 5.92 10.73 -7.14
N ASN A 355 6.04 9.58 -7.81
CA ASN A 355 6.22 9.46 -9.25
C ASN A 355 5.15 8.55 -9.84
N ASP A 356 4.49 9.03 -10.89
CA ASP A 356 3.29 8.38 -11.43
C ASP A 356 3.63 7.23 -12.38
N LEU A 357 2.63 6.41 -12.65
CA LEU A 357 2.73 5.33 -13.64
C LEU A 357 2.98 5.89 -15.05
N THR A 358 3.83 5.20 -15.81
CA THR A 358 4.06 5.46 -17.24
C THR A 358 3.16 4.61 -18.13
N TYR A 359 2.61 3.52 -17.60
CA TYR A 359 1.71 2.59 -18.26
C TYR A 359 0.68 2.05 -17.24
N PRO A 360 -0.51 1.61 -17.69
CA PRO A 360 -1.52 1.08 -16.78
C PRO A 360 -1.21 -0.36 -16.38
N LEU A 361 -1.59 -0.72 -15.16
CA LEU A 361 -1.59 -2.11 -14.67
C LEU A 361 -3.03 -2.59 -14.49
N VAL A 362 -3.28 -3.86 -14.78
CA VAL A 362 -4.62 -4.46 -14.68
C VAL A 362 -4.57 -5.72 -13.84
N THR A 363 -5.58 -5.91 -12.99
CA THR A 363 -5.80 -7.14 -12.24
C THR A 363 -7.27 -7.52 -12.30
N GLN A 364 -7.53 -8.81 -12.12
CA GLN A 364 -8.86 -9.36 -11.94
C GLN A 364 -9.03 -9.79 -10.48
N THR A 365 -10.22 -9.61 -9.94
CA THR A 365 -10.53 -9.97 -8.55
C THR A 365 -11.90 -10.64 -8.48
N VAL A 366 -11.97 -11.79 -7.81
CA VAL A 366 -13.19 -12.53 -7.54
C VAL A 366 -13.44 -12.53 -6.05
N ILE A 367 -14.61 -12.06 -5.64
CA ILE A 367 -15.07 -12.10 -4.25
C ILE A 367 -16.14 -13.18 -4.13
N THR A 368 -15.96 -14.14 -3.21
CA THR A 368 -16.85 -15.30 -3.10
C THR A 368 -17.00 -15.81 -1.67
N ASN A 369 -18.09 -16.53 -1.42
CA ASN A 369 -18.25 -17.43 -0.26
C ASN A 369 -18.41 -18.91 -0.67
N GLY A 370 -18.01 -19.26 -1.88
CA GLY A 370 -18.20 -20.60 -2.46
C GLY A 370 -19.55 -20.79 -3.15
N HIS A 371 -20.56 -19.95 -2.86
CA HIS A 371 -21.88 -19.99 -3.49
C HIS A 371 -22.16 -18.74 -4.34
N LEU A 372 -22.02 -17.55 -3.76
CA LEU A 372 -22.16 -16.28 -4.48
C LEU A 372 -20.79 -15.80 -4.96
N MET A 373 -20.68 -15.43 -6.22
CA MET A 373 -19.48 -14.85 -6.84
C MET A 373 -19.73 -13.43 -7.32
N SER A 374 -18.74 -12.56 -7.15
CA SER A 374 -18.73 -11.20 -7.70
C SER A 374 -17.41 -10.99 -8.45
N PHE A 375 -17.50 -10.49 -9.68
CA PHE A 375 -16.36 -10.35 -10.58
C PHE A 375 -15.97 -8.89 -10.70
N TYR A 376 -14.68 -8.62 -10.59
CA TYR A 376 -14.12 -7.28 -10.68
C TYR A 376 -12.92 -7.26 -11.60
N VAL A 377 -12.82 -6.20 -12.39
CA VAL A 377 -11.66 -5.90 -13.23
C VAL A 377 -11.21 -4.49 -12.89
N TYR A 378 -9.96 -4.36 -12.47
CA TYR A 378 -9.42 -3.10 -12.00
C TYR A 378 -8.24 -2.69 -12.87
N GLN A 379 -8.24 -1.43 -13.30
CA GLN A 379 -7.15 -0.80 -14.02
C GLN A 379 -6.58 0.36 -13.19
N LEU A 380 -5.31 0.23 -12.83
CA LEU A 380 -4.51 1.23 -12.14
C LEU A 380 -3.83 2.12 -13.19
N ASN A 381 -4.22 3.39 -13.22
CA ASN A 381 -3.71 4.42 -14.13
C ASN A 381 -2.85 5.47 -13.42
N THR A 382 -3.11 5.72 -12.14
CA THR A 382 -2.41 6.72 -11.32
C THR A 382 -2.23 6.25 -9.88
N ILE A 383 -1.09 6.62 -9.29
CA ILE A 383 -0.79 6.41 -7.87
C ILE A 383 -0.42 7.72 -7.16
N THR A 384 -0.33 8.82 -7.91
CA THR A 384 0.12 10.12 -7.40
C THR A 384 -1.07 10.96 -6.94
N MET A 385 -1.36 10.85 -5.63
CA MET A 385 -2.55 11.47 -5.01
C MET A 385 -2.21 12.36 -3.80
N HIS A 386 -0.94 12.70 -3.59
CA HIS A 386 -0.51 13.60 -2.51
C HIS A 386 -0.92 15.06 -2.78
N SER A 387 -0.89 15.90 -1.76
CA SER A 387 -1.38 17.30 -1.74
C SER A 387 -0.89 18.17 -2.88
N ASP A 388 0.35 17.99 -3.35
CA ASP A 388 0.91 18.81 -4.44
C ASP A 388 0.40 18.39 -5.83
N LYS A 389 -0.20 17.19 -5.94
CA LYS A 389 -0.65 16.59 -7.20
C LYS A 389 -2.14 16.27 -7.23
N VAL A 390 -2.83 16.25 -6.10
CA VAL A 390 -4.26 15.86 -6.02
C VAL A 390 -5.14 16.70 -6.95
N ASP A 391 -4.93 18.01 -6.98
CA ASP A 391 -5.70 18.95 -7.81
C ASP A 391 -5.20 19.04 -9.27
N ASN A 392 -3.94 18.70 -9.51
CA ASN A 392 -3.26 18.90 -10.79
C ASN A 392 -3.21 17.66 -11.68
N ASN A 393 -3.21 16.47 -11.08
CA ASN A 393 -3.21 15.21 -11.83
C ASN A 393 -4.62 15.03 -12.43
N PRO A 394 -4.79 14.85 -13.75
CA PRO A 394 -6.11 14.62 -14.35
C PRO A 394 -6.54 13.15 -14.38
N LYS A 395 -5.64 12.21 -14.11
CA LYS A 395 -5.88 10.77 -14.32
C LYS A 395 -6.80 10.17 -13.26
N TYR A 396 -7.57 9.14 -13.62
CA TYR A 396 -8.42 8.37 -12.72
C TYR A 396 -8.19 6.86 -12.87
N ASN A 397 -8.28 6.14 -11.75
CA ASN A 397 -8.31 4.69 -11.73
C ASN A 397 -9.72 4.18 -12.00
N ILE A 398 -9.86 2.95 -12.46
CA ILE A 398 -11.17 2.42 -12.88
C ILE A 398 -11.35 1.01 -12.35
N CYS A 399 -12.56 0.76 -11.84
CA CYS A 399 -12.99 -0.55 -11.40
C CYS A 399 -14.34 -0.88 -12.03
N PHE A 400 -14.38 -1.96 -12.79
CA PHE A 400 -15.62 -2.58 -13.25
C PHE A 400 -15.98 -3.70 -12.27
N GLY A 401 -17.23 -3.77 -11.85
CA GLY A 401 -17.67 -4.79 -10.90
C GLY A 401 -19.10 -5.25 -11.15
N THR A 402 -19.35 -6.53 -10.92
CA THR A 402 -20.70 -7.10 -11.01
C THR A 402 -21.38 -7.14 -9.64
N LYS A 403 -22.71 -7.24 -9.67
CA LYS A 403 -23.47 -7.67 -8.48
C LYS A 403 -23.14 -9.14 -8.14
N PRO A 404 -23.42 -9.59 -6.90
CA PRO A 404 -23.27 -10.99 -6.53
C PRO A 404 -24.19 -11.89 -7.35
N LEU A 405 -23.60 -12.87 -8.02
CA LEU A 405 -24.28 -13.88 -8.83
C LEU A 405 -24.17 -15.24 -8.13
N ALA A 406 -25.26 -16.01 -8.10
CA ALA A 406 -25.25 -17.36 -7.54
C ALA A 406 -24.64 -18.36 -8.53
N LEU A 407 -23.68 -19.15 -8.05
CA LEU A 407 -23.02 -20.21 -8.82
C LEU A 407 -23.90 -21.45 -8.96
N TYR A 408 -24.73 -21.76 -7.95
CA TYR A 408 -25.67 -22.87 -7.94
C TYR A 408 -26.92 -22.48 -7.14
N ASP A 409 -27.99 -23.26 -7.18
CA ASP A 409 -29.22 -22.97 -6.43
C ASP A 409 -29.22 -23.64 -5.05
N SER A 410 -29.09 -24.96 -5.00
CA SER A 410 -29.09 -25.75 -3.77
C SER A 410 -28.21 -26.99 -3.87
N ILE A 411 -27.85 -27.56 -2.72
CA ILE A 411 -27.18 -28.85 -2.61
C ILE A 411 -28.17 -29.79 -1.91
N GLU A 412 -28.50 -30.92 -2.55
CA GLU A 412 -29.40 -31.93 -1.99
C GLU A 412 -28.84 -33.33 -2.26
N ASN A 413 -28.71 -34.13 -1.19
CA ASN A 413 -28.26 -35.53 -1.26
C ASN A 413 -26.92 -35.71 -1.99
N GLY A 414 -25.93 -34.86 -1.71
CA GLY A 414 -24.62 -34.91 -2.35
C GLY A 414 -24.60 -34.49 -3.82
N LYS A 415 -25.67 -33.84 -4.33
CA LYS A 415 -25.73 -33.32 -5.70
C LYS A 415 -26.05 -31.84 -5.71
N VAL A 416 -25.30 -31.09 -6.52
CA VAL A 416 -25.53 -29.67 -6.78
C VAL A 416 -26.68 -29.55 -7.79
N LYS A 417 -27.67 -28.72 -7.48
CA LYS A 417 -28.76 -28.38 -8.39
C LYS A 417 -28.57 -26.97 -8.95
N GLY A 418 -28.86 -26.83 -10.24
CA GLY A 418 -28.93 -25.53 -10.91
C GLY A 418 -27.57 -24.82 -11.01
N LEU A 419 -26.50 -25.53 -11.38
CA LEU A 419 -25.20 -24.87 -11.63
C LEU A 419 -25.34 -23.84 -12.75
N ASN A 420 -25.01 -22.59 -12.44
CA ASN A 420 -25.09 -21.46 -13.35
C ASN A 420 -23.87 -21.43 -14.28
N GLU A 421 -24.08 -21.87 -15.52
CA GLU A 421 -23.04 -21.94 -16.55
C GLU A 421 -22.50 -20.55 -16.94
N ASP A 422 -23.32 -19.49 -16.87
CA ASP A 422 -22.89 -18.13 -17.21
C ASP A 422 -21.87 -17.59 -16.21
N VAL A 423 -22.08 -17.86 -14.91
CA VAL A 423 -21.14 -17.48 -13.84
C VAL A 423 -19.83 -18.24 -13.98
N LEU A 424 -19.91 -19.54 -14.29
CA LEU A 424 -18.72 -20.36 -14.50
C LEU A 424 -17.96 -19.92 -15.75
N LYS A 425 -18.67 -19.53 -16.82
CA LYS A 425 -18.09 -18.97 -18.03
C LYS A 425 -17.34 -17.67 -17.76
N MET A 426 -17.92 -16.74 -17.00
CA MET A 426 -17.23 -15.51 -16.58
C MET A 426 -15.95 -15.82 -15.80
N LEU A 427 -15.99 -16.85 -14.95
CA LEU A 427 -14.80 -17.28 -14.22
C LEU A 427 -13.74 -17.84 -15.17
N VAL A 428 -14.09 -18.73 -16.08
CA VAL A 428 -13.14 -19.27 -17.07
C VAL A 428 -12.56 -18.17 -17.96
N GLN A 429 -13.36 -17.17 -18.34
CA GLN A 429 -12.88 -16.00 -19.11
C GLN A 429 -11.77 -15.22 -18.39
N PHE A 430 -11.78 -15.16 -17.05
CA PHE A 430 -10.69 -14.56 -16.27
C PHE A 430 -9.38 -15.33 -16.45
N TYR A 431 -9.41 -16.66 -16.39
CA TYR A 431 -8.23 -17.50 -16.63
C TYR A 431 -7.75 -17.46 -18.08
N LEU A 432 -8.67 -17.34 -19.05
CA LEU A 432 -8.31 -17.26 -20.46
C LEU A 432 -7.66 -15.92 -20.86
N ASN A 433 -7.76 -14.88 -20.03
CA ASN A 433 -7.19 -13.57 -20.34
C ASN A 433 -5.65 -13.62 -20.30
N ALA A 434 -5.04 -13.69 -21.48
CA ALA A 434 -3.60 -13.87 -21.60
C ALA A 434 -2.81 -12.59 -21.27
N PRO A 435 -1.79 -12.69 -20.41
CA PRO A 435 -0.77 -11.66 -20.27
C PRO A 435 0.05 -11.50 -21.55
N GLU A 436 0.52 -10.28 -21.81
CA GLU A 436 1.31 -9.98 -23.00
C GLU A 436 2.51 -9.08 -22.70
N GLU A 437 3.56 -9.26 -23.50
CA GLU A 437 4.74 -8.42 -23.49
C GLU A 437 4.39 -7.00 -23.91
N ARG A 438 5.09 -6.02 -23.33
CA ARG A 438 4.85 -4.60 -23.56
C ARG A 438 6.02 -3.98 -24.30
N ASP A 439 5.72 -3.08 -25.23
CA ASP A 439 6.72 -2.32 -26.00
C ASP A 439 7.40 -1.19 -25.19
N HIS A 440 7.24 -1.18 -23.86
CA HIS A 440 7.69 -0.10 -22.99
C HIS A 440 8.52 -0.64 -21.83
N GLU A 441 9.44 0.18 -21.32
CA GLU A 441 10.27 -0.18 -20.17
C GLU A 441 9.40 -0.32 -18.91
N MET A 442 9.38 -1.54 -18.35
CA MET A 442 8.55 -1.89 -17.19
C MET A 442 9.12 -1.38 -15.86
N ALA A 443 10.37 -0.93 -15.80
CA ALA A 443 11.00 -0.45 -14.57
C ALA A 443 11.80 0.85 -14.79
N PRO A 444 11.14 1.92 -15.29
CA PRO A 444 11.84 3.12 -15.76
C PRO A 444 12.56 3.90 -14.65
N PHE A 445 12.17 3.66 -13.40
CA PHE A 445 12.72 4.36 -12.23
C PHE A 445 13.71 3.51 -11.43
N LEU A 446 14.06 2.32 -11.88
CA LEU A 446 15.10 1.50 -11.24
C LEU A 446 16.45 1.66 -11.96
N GLY A 447 17.53 1.23 -11.31
CA GLY A 447 18.84 1.17 -11.96
C GLY A 447 18.85 0.17 -13.11
N LYS A 448 19.72 0.37 -14.12
CA LYS A 448 19.88 -0.63 -15.20
C LYS A 448 20.69 -1.85 -14.76
N GLU A 449 21.65 -1.64 -13.87
CA GLU A 449 22.58 -2.67 -13.37
C GLU A 449 22.13 -3.19 -12.00
N GLU A 450 21.73 -2.30 -11.09
CA GLU A 450 21.25 -2.64 -9.73
C GLU A 450 19.76 -2.31 -9.62
N GLN A 451 18.87 -3.32 -9.73
CA GLN A 451 17.42 -3.14 -9.56
C GLN A 451 16.94 -3.60 -8.18
N ILE A 452 17.59 -4.65 -7.67
CA ILE A 452 17.25 -5.30 -6.41
C ILE A 452 18.49 -5.28 -5.51
N ILE A 453 18.31 -5.38 -4.19
CA ILE A 453 19.45 -5.50 -3.27
C ILE A 453 20.40 -6.64 -3.67
N ALA A 454 19.86 -7.75 -4.18
CA ALA A 454 20.64 -8.92 -4.58
C ALA A 454 21.71 -8.60 -5.64
N ASP A 455 21.48 -7.61 -6.49
CA ASP A 455 22.38 -7.22 -7.59
C ASP A 455 23.60 -6.43 -7.09
N ILE A 456 23.56 -5.90 -5.87
CA ILE A 456 24.63 -5.07 -5.30
C ILE A 456 25.86 -5.92 -5.06
N GLU A 457 27.04 -5.53 -5.57
CA GLU A 457 28.30 -6.27 -5.40
C GLU A 457 28.84 -6.26 -3.96
N ASP A 458 28.70 -5.16 -3.21
CA ASP A 458 29.20 -5.05 -1.83
C ASP A 458 28.34 -5.87 -0.84
N ASP A 459 28.87 -7.02 -0.40
CA ASP A 459 28.24 -7.93 0.55
C ASP A 459 27.79 -7.24 1.86
N ASN A 460 28.56 -6.27 2.37
CA ASN A 460 28.22 -5.59 3.62
C ASN A 460 27.00 -4.69 3.43
N ARG A 461 26.98 -3.93 2.32
CA ARG A 461 25.82 -3.12 1.93
C ARG A 461 24.61 -4.00 1.71
N ARG A 462 24.77 -5.10 0.96
CA ARG A 462 23.70 -6.07 0.64
C ARG A 462 23.05 -6.62 1.91
N CYS A 463 23.84 -7.25 2.79
CA CYS A 463 23.35 -7.84 4.04
C CYS A 463 22.69 -6.80 4.95
N TRP A 464 23.26 -5.60 5.04
CA TRP A 464 22.72 -4.54 5.88
C TRP A 464 21.36 -4.06 5.38
N LEU A 465 21.25 -3.78 4.07
CA LEU A 465 20.01 -3.33 3.44
C LEU A 465 18.91 -4.39 3.53
N GLU A 466 19.24 -5.64 3.25
CA GLU A 466 18.29 -6.75 3.31
C GLU A 466 17.72 -6.91 4.74
N SER A 467 18.60 -6.89 5.75
CA SER A 467 18.17 -6.99 7.16
C SER A 467 17.30 -5.81 7.58
N THR A 468 17.64 -4.61 7.13
CA THR A 468 16.94 -3.36 7.48
C THR A 468 15.57 -3.33 6.81
N TYR A 469 15.51 -3.67 5.51
CA TYR A 469 14.29 -3.78 4.74
C TYR A 469 13.33 -4.79 5.36
N LYS A 470 13.78 -6.04 5.58
CA LYS A 470 12.96 -7.09 6.21
C LYS A 470 12.49 -6.69 7.61
N HIS A 471 13.32 -5.98 8.39
CA HIS A 471 12.91 -5.45 9.69
C HIS A 471 11.78 -4.43 9.57
N ILE A 472 11.89 -3.45 8.67
CA ILE A 472 10.86 -2.43 8.43
C ILE A 472 9.54 -3.08 7.98
N VAL A 473 9.62 -3.98 7.00
CA VAL A 473 8.49 -4.68 6.39
C VAL A 473 7.78 -5.62 7.38
N SER A 474 8.53 -6.17 8.35
CA SER A 474 7.96 -7.01 9.41
C SER A 474 7.10 -6.24 10.42
N ASN A 475 7.22 -4.91 10.48
CA ASN A 475 6.52 -4.04 11.45
C ASN A 475 6.58 -4.55 12.92
N ARG A 476 7.69 -5.18 13.30
CA ARG A 476 7.92 -5.70 14.65
C ARG A 476 8.02 -4.56 15.70
N PRO A 477 7.75 -4.87 16.99
CA PRO A 477 7.97 -3.92 18.08
C PRO A 477 9.38 -3.34 18.08
N LYS A 478 9.46 -2.04 18.35
CA LYS A 478 10.68 -1.25 18.25
C LYS A 478 11.46 -1.28 19.57
N HIS A 479 12.78 -1.14 19.48
CA HIS A 479 13.64 -1.01 20.67
C HIS A 479 13.22 0.17 21.57
N LEU A 480 12.81 1.27 20.94
CA LEU A 480 12.19 2.39 21.60
C LEU A 480 10.71 2.37 21.29
N LEU A 481 9.92 2.25 22.35
CA LEU A 481 8.47 2.31 22.25
C LEU A 481 8.01 3.76 22.06
N PRO A 482 6.84 3.97 21.45
CA PRO A 482 6.18 5.27 21.45
C PRO A 482 5.99 5.75 22.90
N PRO A 483 6.29 7.02 23.21
CA PRO A 483 6.06 7.53 24.55
C PRO A 483 4.57 7.57 24.86
N GLU A 484 4.17 6.87 25.92
CA GLU A 484 2.80 6.86 26.40
C GLU A 484 2.44 8.17 27.11
N LEU A 485 1.24 8.68 26.79
CA LEU A 485 0.61 9.82 27.44
C LEU A 485 -0.61 9.33 28.22
N TYR A 486 -0.55 9.41 29.55
CA TYR A 486 -1.70 9.02 30.37
C TYR A 486 -2.83 10.04 30.27
N LEU A 487 -4.08 9.59 30.42
CA LEU A 487 -5.26 10.47 30.34
C LEU A 487 -5.19 11.62 31.35
N TRP A 488 -4.74 11.35 32.58
CA TRP A 488 -4.59 12.40 33.59
C TRP A 488 -3.50 13.42 33.21
N GLU A 489 -2.40 13.01 32.56
CA GLU A 489 -1.37 13.92 32.05
C GLU A 489 -1.95 14.80 30.94
N LYS A 490 -2.72 14.20 30.01
CA LYS A 490 -3.42 14.94 28.96
C LYS A 490 -4.37 16.00 29.52
N ILE A 491 -5.12 15.67 30.56
CA ILE A 491 -6.07 16.59 31.20
C ILE A 491 -5.34 17.66 32.01
N TYR A 492 -4.56 17.26 33.02
CA TYR A 492 -4.00 18.19 34.01
C TYR A 492 -2.73 18.88 33.55
N LYS A 493 -1.88 18.25 32.74
CA LYS A 493 -0.62 18.86 32.28
C LYS A 493 -0.78 19.57 30.93
N ILE A 494 -1.49 18.98 29.98
CA ILE A 494 -1.59 19.54 28.62
C ILE A 494 -2.79 20.49 28.48
N LYS A 495 -4.00 20.06 28.86
CA LYS A 495 -5.23 20.83 28.63
C LYS A 495 -5.38 21.99 29.62
N PHE A 496 -5.22 21.72 30.92
CA PHE A 496 -5.46 22.71 31.97
C PHE A 496 -4.19 23.25 32.64
N ASN A 497 -3.03 22.63 32.42
CA ASN A 497 -1.73 23.00 33.00
C ASN A 497 -1.76 23.29 34.52
N THR A 498 -2.53 22.52 35.29
CA THR A 498 -2.69 22.71 36.75
C THR A 498 -1.53 22.16 37.57
N ARG A 499 -0.62 21.40 36.95
CA ARG A 499 0.52 20.72 37.59
C ARG A 499 1.88 21.26 37.14
N PHE A 500 1.99 22.58 37.00
CA PHE A 500 3.23 23.25 36.56
C PHE A 500 4.41 23.13 37.55
N PHE A 501 4.14 22.78 38.81
CA PHE A 501 5.14 22.59 39.86
C PHE A 501 5.82 21.21 39.83
N GLU A 502 5.30 20.24 39.08
CA GLU A 502 5.93 18.93 38.95
C GLU A 502 7.19 19.00 38.07
N ALA A 503 8.19 18.17 38.38
CA ALA A 503 9.38 18.07 37.55
C ALA A 503 9.03 17.53 36.16
N LYS A 504 9.49 18.23 35.12
CA LYS A 504 9.34 17.82 33.72
C LYS A 504 10.14 16.53 33.47
N ARG A 505 9.49 15.49 32.94
CA ARG A 505 10.05 14.15 32.64
C ARG A 505 9.68 13.64 31.25
N LYS A 506 8.58 14.13 30.66
CA LYS A 506 8.03 13.61 29.40
C LYS A 506 8.44 14.49 28.22
N PRO A 507 8.57 13.93 27.00
CA PRO A 507 8.96 14.69 25.81
C PRO A 507 8.08 15.92 25.54
N PHE A 508 6.76 15.79 25.73
CA PHE A 508 5.81 16.88 25.49
C PHE A 508 5.99 18.07 26.46
N GLU A 509 6.60 17.87 27.63
CA GLU A 509 6.87 18.95 28.60
C GLU A 509 8.11 19.78 28.21
N PHE A 510 8.96 19.24 27.33
CA PHE A 510 10.16 19.87 26.79
C PHE A 510 9.97 20.39 25.35
N ASP A 511 8.74 20.42 24.84
CA ASP A 511 8.41 20.77 23.45
C ASP A 511 9.15 19.89 22.41
N ILE A 512 9.53 18.66 22.81
CA ILE A 512 10.17 17.68 21.93
C ILE A 512 9.07 16.82 21.33
N ASN A 513 8.98 16.82 19.99
CA ASN A 513 8.12 15.88 19.27
C ASN A 513 8.86 14.56 19.00
N PRO A 514 8.57 13.47 19.74
CA PRO A 514 9.25 12.18 19.57
C PRO A 514 9.01 11.56 18.19
N PHE A 515 7.91 11.93 17.51
CA PHE A 515 7.55 11.40 16.20
C PHE A 515 8.37 12.01 15.05
N ASN A 516 9.16 13.06 15.30
CA ASN A 516 10.08 13.66 14.31
C ASN A 516 11.43 12.93 14.22
N ARG A 517 11.66 11.92 15.05
CA ARG A 517 12.87 11.11 15.00
C ARG A 517 12.98 10.37 13.66
N ARG A 518 14.14 10.40 13.02
CA ARG A 518 14.44 9.66 11.79
C ARG A 518 14.92 8.23 12.07
N LEU A 519 14.93 7.39 11.03
CA LEU A 519 15.45 6.03 11.14
C LEU A 519 16.94 5.98 11.48
N ASP A 520 17.72 6.96 11.01
CA ASP A 520 19.17 7.09 11.24
C ASP A 520 19.54 7.84 12.53
N ASP A 521 18.56 8.30 13.32
CA ASP A 521 18.77 8.94 14.62
C ASP A 521 19.09 7.89 15.71
N HIS A 522 20.13 7.10 15.52
CA HIS A 522 20.68 6.21 16.54
C HIS A 522 22.19 6.08 16.40
N LEU A 523 22.84 5.60 17.46
CA LEU A 523 24.24 5.21 17.37
C LEU A 523 24.33 3.91 16.56
N PRO A 524 25.19 3.82 15.53
CA PRO A 524 25.40 2.56 14.83
C PRO A 524 26.03 1.50 15.74
N PRO A 525 26.00 0.21 15.34
CA PRO A 525 26.61 -0.86 16.11
C PRO A 525 28.09 -0.57 16.42
N TYR A 526 28.49 -0.82 17.65
CA TYR A 526 29.84 -0.58 18.13
C TYR A 526 30.77 -1.74 17.74
N ILE A 527 31.86 -1.45 17.04
CA ILE A 527 32.88 -2.44 16.71
C ILE A 527 33.77 -2.63 17.94
N PRO A 528 33.89 -3.83 18.54
CA PRO A 528 34.83 -4.11 19.62
C PRO A 528 36.25 -3.68 19.26
N LYS A 529 37.01 -3.10 20.20
CA LYS A 529 38.38 -2.57 19.95
C LYS A 529 39.31 -3.58 19.27
N VAL A 530 39.13 -4.87 19.55
CA VAL A 530 39.93 -5.98 19.02
C VAL A 530 39.74 -6.16 17.50
N LEU A 531 38.52 -5.93 17.00
CA LEU A 531 38.15 -6.14 15.59
C LEU A 531 38.39 -4.91 14.70
N ARG A 532 38.92 -3.81 15.26
CA ARG A 532 39.08 -2.56 14.51
C ARG A 532 40.38 -2.52 13.71
N PRO A 533 40.34 -1.93 12.49
CA PRO A 533 41.56 -1.61 11.76
C PRO A 533 42.41 -0.59 12.53
N TYR A 534 43.73 -0.65 12.37
CA TYR A 534 44.64 0.33 12.96
C TYR A 534 44.53 1.67 12.21
N PRO A 535 44.50 2.83 12.91
CA PRO A 535 44.47 2.98 14.36
C PRO A 535 43.09 2.69 14.95
N ARG A 536 43.05 1.84 16.00
CA ARG A 536 41.84 1.33 16.66
C ARG A 536 40.92 2.41 17.28
N SER A 537 41.35 3.67 17.28
CA SER A 537 40.61 4.82 17.81
C SER A 537 39.64 5.45 16.79
N LYS A 538 39.86 5.25 15.48
CA LYS A 538 39.12 5.97 14.42
C LYS A 538 37.77 5.32 14.09
N LYS A 539 37.75 4.05 13.65
CA LYS A 539 36.52 3.35 13.22
C LYS A 539 35.85 2.65 14.42
N LYS A 540 35.14 3.41 15.25
CA LYS A 540 34.46 2.89 16.46
C LYS A 540 33.15 2.17 16.17
N PHE A 541 32.50 2.51 15.05
CA PHE A 541 31.16 2.08 14.69
C PHE A 541 31.16 1.43 13.31
N GLU A 542 30.21 0.53 13.09
CA GLU A 542 29.93 -0.05 11.79
C GLU A 542 29.37 0.99 10.82
N THR A 543 29.59 0.77 9.53
CA THR A 543 29.03 1.61 8.47
C THR A 543 27.56 1.26 8.29
N THR A 544 26.70 2.28 8.33
CA THR A 544 25.28 2.16 7.98
C THR A 544 25.07 2.63 6.56
N TYR A 545 24.13 2.01 5.86
CA TYR A 545 23.87 2.25 4.44
C TYR A 545 22.48 2.85 4.23
N TYR A 546 22.03 3.73 5.14
CA TYR A 546 20.74 4.41 4.98
C TYR A 546 20.74 5.26 3.69
N PRO A 547 19.64 5.25 2.91
CA PRO A 547 19.47 6.15 1.78
C PRO A 547 19.57 7.62 2.21
N LYS A 548 20.31 8.43 1.43
CA LYS A 548 20.56 9.84 1.73
C LYS A 548 19.40 10.74 1.29
N VAL A 549 18.27 10.65 2.00
CA VAL A 549 17.04 11.40 1.67
C VAL A 549 16.81 12.56 2.64
#